data_AF-A0A2J8PP45-F1
#
_entry.id   AF-A0A2J8PP45-F1
#
_cell.length_a   1.000
_cell.length_b   1.000
_cell.length_c   1.000
_cell.angle_alpha   90.00
_cell.angle_beta   90.00
_cell.angle_gamma   90.00
#
_symmetry.space_group_name_H-M   'P 1'
#
loop_
_entity.id
_entity.type
_entity.pdbx_description
1 polymer ?
#
loop_
_entity_poly.entity_id
_entity_poly.type
_entity_poly.pdbx_seq_one_letter_code
_entity_poly.pdbx_strand_id
1 'polypeptide(L)'
;AAYGHEVGKRPWITGDESIVGLMKDIVGANEKEIALMNALTVNLHLLMLSFFKPTPKRYKILLEAKAFPSDHYAIESQLQLHGLNIEESMRMIKPREGEETLRIEDILEVIEKEGDSIAVILFSGVHFYTGQHFNIPAITKAGQAKVATLGSSSVP
;
A
#
# COMPACT_ATOMS: atom_id res chain seq x y z
N ALA A 1 -11.71 17.10 35.54
CA ALA A 1 -11.80 17.13 34.06
C ALA A 1 -11.32 15.77 33.54
N ALA A 2 -12.23 14.82 33.33
CA ALA A 2 -11.91 13.47 32.79
C ALA A 2 -13.15 12.63 32.42
N TYR A 3 -14.39 13.09 32.67
CA TYR A 3 -15.59 12.26 32.46
C TYR A 3 -15.64 11.66 31.04
N GLY A 4 -15.35 12.43 29.99
CA GLY A 4 -15.36 11.89 28.62
C GLY A 4 -14.24 10.90 28.27
N HIS A 5 -13.21 10.75 29.11
CA HIS A 5 -12.07 9.90 28.80
C HIS A 5 -12.44 8.41 28.80
N GLU A 6 -13.15 7.97 29.85
CA GLU A 6 -13.55 6.55 30.05
C GLU A 6 -15.06 6.32 29.95
N VAL A 7 -15.89 7.37 30.10
CA VAL A 7 -17.35 7.23 30.12
C VAL A 7 -18.05 8.08 29.06
N GLY A 8 -19.20 7.60 28.59
CA GLY A 8 -20.00 8.23 27.54
C GLY A 8 -20.31 7.27 26.40
N LYS A 9 -21.10 7.73 25.41
CA LYS A 9 -21.46 6.90 24.23
C LYS A 9 -20.27 6.57 23.33
N ARG A 10 -19.24 7.42 23.35
CA ARG A 10 -17.94 7.24 22.67
C ARG A 10 -16.84 7.75 23.59
N PRO A 11 -16.35 6.92 24.53
CA PRO A 11 -15.23 7.27 25.39
C PRO A 11 -14.02 7.67 24.53
N TRP A 12 -13.28 8.71 24.93
CA TRP A 12 -12.17 9.21 24.11
C TRP A 12 -11.04 8.19 23.95
N ILE A 13 -10.79 7.35 24.97
CA ILE A 13 -9.70 6.37 24.96
C ILE A 13 -9.92 5.24 23.93
N THR A 14 -11.17 4.88 23.66
CA THR A 14 -11.57 3.86 22.67
C THR A 14 -12.42 4.48 21.56
N GLY A 15 -12.19 5.77 21.27
CA GLY A 15 -13.05 6.53 20.37
C GLY A 15 -13.07 5.95 18.96
N ASP A 16 -11.89 5.55 18.48
CA ASP A 16 -11.64 4.82 17.24
C ASP A 16 -12.25 3.41 17.25
N GLU A 17 -11.96 2.63 18.29
CA GLU A 17 -12.48 1.25 18.44
C GLU A 17 -14.02 1.23 18.51
N SER A 18 -14.64 2.27 19.05
CA SER A 18 -16.10 2.36 19.18
C SER A 18 -16.84 2.44 17.83
N ILE A 19 -16.13 2.77 16.75
CA ILE A 19 -16.71 2.90 15.40
C ILE A 19 -16.02 2.01 14.35
N VAL A 20 -14.93 1.32 14.70
CA VAL A 20 -14.19 0.47 13.75
C VAL A 20 -15.05 -0.63 13.11
N GLY A 21 -16.03 -1.15 13.87
CA GLY A 21 -16.97 -2.16 13.38
C GLY A 21 -17.80 -1.71 12.17
N LEU A 22 -18.00 -0.39 11.99
CA LEU A 22 -18.73 0.15 10.85
C LEU A 22 -17.94 0.07 9.53
N MET A 23 -16.63 -0.18 9.60
CA MET A 23 -15.77 -0.24 8.41
C MET A 23 -15.64 -1.65 7.83
N LYS A 24 -16.03 -2.69 8.56
CA LYS A 24 -15.82 -4.11 8.18
C LYS A 24 -16.37 -4.42 6.79
N ASP A 25 -17.61 -4.02 6.53
CA ASP A 25 -18.29 -4.30 5.27
C ASP A 25 -17.79 -3.41 4.12
N ILE A 26 -17.15 -2.29 4.43
CA ILE A 26 -16.59 -1.35 3.44
C ILE A 26 -15.26 -1.87 2.91
N VAL A 27 -14.37 -2.32 3.80
CA VAL A 27 -13.02 -2.78 3.43
C VAL A 27 -12.90 -4.31 3.36
N GLY A 28 -13.92 -5.06 3.80
CA GLY A 28 -13.93 -6.51 3.81
C GLY A 28 -12.93 -7.14 4.78
N ALA A 29 -12.76 -6.57 5.98
CA ALA A 29 -11.78 -7.04 6.96
C ALA A 29 -12.36 -7.14 8.38
N ASN A 30 -11.70 -7.94 9.25
CA ASN A 30 -12.09 -8.04 10.66
C ASN A 30 -11.73 -6.76 11.43
N GLU A 31 -12.42 -6.48 12.54
CA GLU A 31 -12.14 -5.30 13.38
C GLU A 31 -10.69 -5.23 13.86
N LYS A 32 -10.09 -6.39 14.15
CA LYS A 32 -8.68 -6.50 14.57
C LYS A 32 -7.68 -6.22 13.45
N GLU A 33 -8.12 -6.13 12.21
CA GLU A 33 -7.30 -5.85 11.02
C GLU A 33 -7.46 -4.40 10.55
N ILE A 34 -8.28 -3.59 11.24
CA ILE A 34 -8.59 -2.21 10.89
C ILE A 34 -8.17 -1.29 12.06
N ALA A 35 -7.45 -0.21 11.75
CA ALA A 35 -7.16 0.85 12.69
C ALA A 35 -7.61 2.20 12.11
N LEU A 36 -8.38 2.98 12.87
CA LEU A 36 -8.86 4.31 12.46
C LEU A 36 -8.00 5.38 13.14
N MET A 37 -6.89 5.75 12.50
CA MET A 37 -5.89 6.61 13.11
C MET A 37 -5.24 7.58 12.11
N ASN A 38 -4.66 8.67 12.63
CA ASN A 38 -3.83 9.63 11.91
C ASN A 38 -4.41 10.13 10.57
N ALA A 39 -3.53 10.40 9.60
CA ALA A 39 -3.84 10.75 8.21
C ALA A 39 -3.29 9.67 7.25
N LEU A 40 -3.82 9.63 6.02
CA LEU A 40 -3.49 8.60 5.03
C LEU A 40 -1.98 8.40 4.82
N THR A 41 -1.25 9.44 4.45
CA THR A 41 0.20 9.34 4.17
C THR A 41 1.01 9.03 5.43
N VAL A 42 0.55 9.46 6.61
CA VAL A 42 1.18 9.08 7.89
C VAL A 42 1.05 7.57 8.11
N ASN A 43 -0.14 7.00 7.91
CA ASN A 43 -0.35 5.56 8.03
C ASN A 43 0.45 4.77 6.99
N LEU A 44 0.58 5.30 5.76
CA LEU A 44 1.41 4.70 4.73
C LEU A 44 2.87 4.59 5.17
N HIS A 45 3.43 5.64 5.77
CA HIS A 45 4.77 5.58 6.34
C HIS A 45 4.91 4.54 7.45
N LEU A 46 3.96 4.46 8.37
CA LEU A 46 3.98 3.47 9.47
C LEU A 46 3.98 2.04 8.94
N LEU A 47 3.16 1.77 7.90
CA LEU A 47 3.14 0.48 7.22
C LEU A 47 4.47 0.21 6.50
N MET A 48 4.99 1.18 5.75
CA MET A 48 6.23 1.02 4.99
C MET A 48 7.44 0.75 5.90
N LEU A 49 7.55 1.41 7.05
CA LEU A 49 8.60 1.12 8.04
C LEU A 49 8.58 -0.34 8.54
N SER A 50 7.41 -0.97 8.51
CA SER A 50 7.22 -2.35 8.98
C SER A 50 7.40 -3.39 7.86
N PHE A 51 6.95 -3.07 6.65
CA PHE A 51 6.89 -4.01 5.52
C PHE A 51 8.03 -3.86 4.51
N PHE A 52 8.56 -2.65 4.30
CA PHE A 52 9.69 -2.43 3.41
C PHE A 52 11.02 -2.70 4.12
N LYS A 53 11.52 -3.93 3.94
CA LYS A 53 12.80 -4.39 4.51
C LYS A 53 13.77 -4.72 3.38
N PRO A 54 14.40 -3.72 2.73
CA PRO A 54 15.24 -3.95 1.58
C PRO A 54 16.48 -4.80 1.94
N THR A 55 16.90 -5.61 0.98
CA THR A 55 18.11 -6.44 1.03
C THR A 55 18.91 -6.21 -0.26
N PRO A 56 20.20 -6.60 -0.34
CA PRO A 56 20.99 -6.42 -1.56
C PRO A 56 20.37 -7.05 -2.82
N LYS A 57 19.57 -8.12 -2.68
CA LYS A 57 18.91 -8.78 -3.82
C LYS A 57 17.50 -8.24 -4.08
N ARG A 58 16.82 -7.72 -3.06
CA ARG A 58 15.40 -7.38 -3.09
C ARG A 58 15.18 -6.07 -2.36
N TYR A 59 15.10 -4.98 -3.11
CA TYR A 59 15.11 -3.62 -2.56
C TYR A 59 14.19 -2.65 -3.32
N LYS A 60 13.61 -3.05 -4.45
CA LYS A 60 12.76 -2.16 -5.25
C LYS A 60 11.37 -2.03 -4.63
N ILE A 61 10.73 -0.88 -4.85
CA ILE A 61 9.31 -0.66 -4.64
C ILE A 61 8.65 -0.49 -6.01
N LEU A 62 7.64 -1.32 -6.31
CA LEU A 62 6.89 -1.27 -7.56
C LEU A 62 5.61 -0.43 -7.36
N LEU A 63 5.39 0.54 -8.25
CA LEU A 63 4.22 1.42 -8.26
C LEU A 63 3.81 1.82 -9.69
N GLU A 64 2.64 2.41 -9.85
CA GLU A 64 2.24 3.08 -11.08
C GLU A 64 3.02 4.40 -11.29
N ALA A 65 3.32 4.73 -12.54
CA ALA A 65 3.84 6.04 -12.90
C ALA A 65 2.76 7.10 -12.74
N LYS A 66 3.16 8.32 -12.36
CA LYS A 66 2.22 9.41 -12.03
C LYS A 66 1.22 9.04 -10.93
N ALA A 67 1.65 8.21 -9.96
CA ALA A 67 0.95 8.01 -8.70
C ALA A 67 0.63 9.35 -8.01
N PHE A 68 -0.30 9.31 -7.06
CA PHE A 68 -0.65 10.51 -6.31
C PHE A 68 0.61 11.14 -5.65
N PRO A 69 0.79 12.47 -5.69
CA PRO A 69 2.06 13.09 -5.30
C PRO A 69 2.54 12.72 -3.88
N SER A 70 1.62 12.62 -2.90
CA SER A 70 2.02 12.24 -1.54
C SER A 70 2.59 10.83 -1.46
N ASP A 71 2.06 9.89 -2.24
CA ASP A 71 2.46 8.48 -2.25
C ASP A 71 3.83 8.35 -2.93
N HIS A 72 4.05 9.13 -4.00
CA HIS A 72 5.35 9.26 -4.65
C HIS A 72 6.42 9.73 -3.67
N TYR A 73 6.17 10.84 -2.96
CA TYR A 73 7.13 11.36 -1.97
C TYR A 73 7.31 10.44 -0.76
N ALA A 74 6.25 9.73 -0.34
CA ALA A 74 6.35 8.74 0.72
C ALA A 74 7.28 7.59 0.33
N ILE A 75 7.15 7.06 -0.89
CA ILE A 75 8.04 6.01 -1.41
C ILE A 75 9.46 6.53 -1.56
N GLU A 76 9.64 7.70 -2.17
CA GLU A 76 10.96 8.30 -2.37
C GLU A 76 11.70 8.48 -1.04
N SER A 77 11.05 9.06 -0.04
CA SER A 77 11.65 9.26 1.29
C SER A 77 11.91 7.95 2.03
N GLN A 78 11.11 6.90 1.83
CA GLN A 78 11.41 5.55 2.36
C GLN A 78 12.67 4.96 1.71
N LEU A 79 12.84 5.09 0.39
CA LEU A 79 14.06 4.65 -0.28
C LEU A 79 15.30 5.41 0.22
N GLN A 80 15.19 6.74 0.36
CA GLN A 80 16.25 7.59 0.90
C GLN A 80 16.61 7.23 2.34
N LEU A 81 15.62 6.90 3.18
CA LEU A 81 15.83 6.44 4.57
C LEU A 81 16.73 5.20 4.64
N HIS A 82 16.66 4.33 3.63
CA HIS A 82 17.51 3.14 3.51
C HIS A 82 18.79 3.37 2.68
N GLY A 83 19.08 4.61 2.26
CA GLY A 83 20.27 4.95 1.46
C GLY A 83 20.25 4.36 0.05
N LEU A 84 19.07 4.01 -0.49
CA LEU A 84 18.92 3.42 -1.80
C LEU A 84 18.89 4.49 -2.91
N ASN A 85 19.44 4.15 -4.08
CA ASN A 85 19.32 4.98 -5.27
C ASN A 85 17.86 4.98 -5.76
N ILE A 86 17.27 6.16 -5.93
CA ILE A 86 15.86 6.32 -6.28
C ILE A 86 15.56 5.82 -7.69
N GLU A 87 16.41 6.14 -8.66
CA GLU A 87 16.20 5.74 -10.06
C GLU A 87 16.22 4.21 -10.23
N GLU A 88 17.10 3.53 -9.49
CA GLU A 88 17.24 2.07 -9.55
C GLU A 88 16.19 1.32 -8.71
N SER A 89 15.69 1.95 -7.63
CA SER A 89 14.85 1.29 -6.63
C SER A 89 13.37 1.63 -6.74
N MET A 90 13.03 2.79 -7.33
CA MET A 90 11.65 3.24 -7.50
C MET A 90 11.10 2.78 -8.86
N ARG A 91 10.60 1.55 -8.91
CA ARG A 91 10.18 0.92 -10.16
C ARG A 91 8.76 1.38 -10.55
N MET A 92 8.66 2.36 -11.43
CA MET A 92 7.37 2.90 -11.91
C MET A 92 6.90 2.26 -13.22
N ILE A 93 5.70 1.70 -13.27
CA ILE A 93 5.09 1.18 -14.51
C ILE A 93 4.42 2.32 -15.28
N LYS A 94 4.81 2.53 -16.53
CA LYS A 94 4.25 3.56 -17.41
C LYS A 94 3.26 2.95 -18.40
N PRO A 95 2.21 3.67 -18.80
CA PRO A 95 1.33 3.23 -19.88
C PRO A 95 2.11 3.15 -21.20
N ARG A 96 1.58 2.38 -22.14
CA ARG A 96 2.12 2.28 -23.50
C ARG A 96 1.99 3.63 -24.21
N GLU A 97 2.75 3.82 -25.29
CA GLU A 97 2.66 5.04 -26.09
C GLU A 97 1.23 5.20 -26.64
N GLY A 98 0.66 6.39 -26.43
CA GLY A 98 -0.73 6.70 -26.80
C GLY A 98 -1.79 6.25 -25.78
N GLU A 99 -1.40 5.64 -24.67
CA GLU A 99 -2.31 5.23 -23.59
C GLU A 99 -2.10 6.06 -22.33
N GLU A 100 -3.17 6.26 -21.55
CA GLU A 100 -3.11 6.91 -20.24
C GLU A 100 -3.24 5.92 -19.08
N THR A 101 -3.92 4.79 -19.31
CA THR A 101 -4.16 3.72 -18.34
C THR A 101 -3.17 2.57 -18.54
N LEU A 102 -2.94 1.79 -17.48
CA LEU A 102 -2.08 0.61 -17.56
C LEU A 102 -2.90 -0.61 -17.96
N ARG A 103 -2.37 -1.44 -18.85
CA ARG A 103 -2.97 -2.75 -19.10
C ARG A 103 -2.56 -3.74 -18.03
N ILE A 104 -3.47 -4.62 -17.62
CA ILE A 104 -3.18 -5.57 -16.54
C ILE A 104 -2.07 -6.54 -16.93
N GLU A 105 -2.02 -6.98 -18.18
CA GLU A 105 -0.96 -7.84 -18.71
C GLU A 105 0.43 -7.22 -18.57
N ASP A 106 0.56 -5.91 -18.72
CA ASP A 106 1.84 -5.19 -18.57
C ASP A 106 2.27 -5.16 -17.10
N ILE A 107 1.32 -4.96 -16.19
CA ILE A 107 1.58 -5.00 -14.74
C ILE A 107 2.05 -6.40 -14.33
N LEU A 108 1.35 -7.44 -14.77
CA LEU A 108 1.67 -8.82 -14.44
C LEU A 108 3.01 -9.27 -15.04
N GLU A 109 3.32 -8.83 -16.27
CA GLU A 109 4.60 -9.12 -16.92
C GLU A 109 5.78 -8.50 -16.15
N VAL A 110 5.64 -7.27 -15.66
CA VAL A 110 6.67 -6.62 -14.82
C VAL A 110 6.87 -7.39 -13.51
N ILE A 111 5.77 -7.80 -12.85
CA ILE A 111 5.87 -8.59 -11.61
C ILE A 111 6.55 -9.93 -11.87
N GLU A 112 6.23 -10.61 -12.97
CA GLU A 112 6.86 -11.89 -13.32
C GLU A 112 8.36 -11.74 -13.60
N LYS A 113 8.75 -10.71 -14.36
CA LYS A 113 10.14 -10.49 -14.78
C LYS A 113 11.04 -9.91 -13.68
N GLU A 114 10.52 -9.00 -12.86
CA GLU A 114 11.31 -8.22 -11.91
C GLU A 114 11.02 -8.57 -10.43
N GLY A 115 10.03 -9.43 -10.18
CA GLY A 115 9.50 -9.74 -8.86
C GLY A 115 10.53 -10.21 -7.83
N ASP A 116 11.60 -10.89 -8.25
CA ASP A 116 12.67 -11.32 -7.34
C ASP A 116 13.46 -10.15 -6.71
N SER A 117 13.48 -8.99 -7.40
CA SER A 117 14.15 -7.78 -6.94
C SER A 117 13.24 -6.78 -6.22
N ILE A 118 11.92 -7.01 -6.24
CA ILE A 118 10.90 -6.14 -5.65
C ILE A 118 10.63 -6.59 -4.21
N ALA A 119 10.73 -5.66 -3.26
CA ALA A 119 10.43 -5.90 -1.84
C ALA A 119 8.95 -5.63 -1.52
N VAL A 120 8.37 -4.57 -2.11
CA VAL A 120 6.99 -4.15 -1.89
C VAL A 120 6.37 -3.73 -3.21
N ILE A 121 5.10 -4.11 -3.42
CA ILE A 121 4.25 -3.56 -4.47
C ILE A 121 3.25 -2.63 -3.79
N LEU A 122 3.28 -1.35 -4.16
CA LEU A 122 2.41 -0.31 -3.63
C LEU A 122 1.69 0.36 -4.79
N PHE A 123 0.43 -0.01 -4.98
CA PHE A 123 -0.45 0.52 -6.02
C PHE A 123 -1.64 1.21 -5.38
N SER A 124 -2.15 2.27 -6.02
CA SER A 124 -3.50 2.74 -5.73
C SER A 124 -4.54 1.66 -6.05
N GLY A 125 -5.66 1.65 -5.33
CA GLY A 125 -6.81 0.83 -5.72
C GLY A 125 -7.49 1.42 -6.97
N VAL A 126 -7.73 2.72 -6.93
CA VAL A 126 -8.22 3.51 -8.06
C VAL A 126 -7.27 4.67 -8.31
N HIS A 127 -6.77 4.81 -9.54
CA HIS A 127 -5.86 5.87 -9.91
C HIS A 127 -6.55 7.24 -9.88
N PHE A 128 -6.00 8.20 -9.15
CA PHE A 128 -6.67 9.49 -8.88
C PHE A 128 -6.97 10.33 -10.14
N TYR A 129 -6.06 10.32 -11.13
CA TYR A 129 -6.22 11.09 -12.36
C TYR A 129 -7.08 10.38 -13.42
N THR A 130 -6.71 9.14 -13.80
CA THR A 130 -7.38 8.40 -14.88
C THR A 130 -8.69 7.73 -14.45
N GLY A 131 -8.94 7.61 -13.13
CA GLY A 131 -10.08 6.87 -12.60
C GLY A 131 -9.98 5.35 -12.79
N GLN A 132 -8.82 4.84 -13.23
CA GLN A 132 -8.63 3.40 -13.46
C GLN A 132 -8.72 2.63 -12.13
N HIS A 133 -9.67 1.71 -12.03
CA HIS A 133 -9.73 0.72 -10.96
C HIS A 133 -8.81 -0.46 -11.31
N PHE A 134 -7.75 -0.64 -10.55
CA PHE A 134 -6.83 -1.75 -10.75
C PHE A 134 -7.41 -3.05 -10.19
N ASN A 135 -7.06 -4.18 -10.82
CA ASN A 135 -7.48 -5.50 -10.34
C ASN A 135 -6.62 -5.91 -9.14
N ILE A 136 -7.00 -5.44 -7.95
CA ILE A 136 -6.28 -5.68 -6.69
C ILE A 136 -6.03 -7.18 -6.48
N PRO A 137 -7.03 -8.10 -6.58
CA PRO A 137 -6.79 -9.53 -6.37
C PRO A 137 -5.74 -10.13 -7.32
N ALA A 138 -5.76 -9.76 -8.61
CA ALA A 138 -4.80 -10.28 -9.59
C ALA A 138 -3.38 -9.81 -9.30
N ILE A 139 -3.20 -8.51 -9.00
CA ILE A 139 -1.89 -7.93 -8.69
C ILE A 139 -1.35 -8.51 -7.38
N THR A 140 -2.19 -8.61 -6.34
CA THR A 140 -1.81 -9.22 -5.05
C THR A 140 -1.35 -10.67 -5.23
N LYS A 141 -2.11 -11.48 -6.00
CA LYS A 141 -1.76 -12.89 -6.23
C LYS A 141 -0.43 -13.04 -6.98
N ALA A 142 -0.21 -12.23 -8.02
CA ALA A 142 1.06 -12.24 -8.77
C ALA A 142 2.22 -11.76 -7.88
N GLY A 143 2.00 -10.72 -7.08
CA GLY A 143 2.94 -10.22 -6.10
C GLY A 143 3.35 -11.30 -5.12
N GLN A 144 2.40 -11.94 -4.42
CA GLN A 144 2.70 -12.98 -3.44
C GLN A 144 3.45 -14.19 -4.02
N ALA A 145 3.29 -14.48 -5.31
CA ALA A 145 4.00 -15.59 -5.97
C ALA A 145 5.51 -15.32 -6.17
N LYS A 146 5.94 -14.06 -6.19
CA LYS A 146 7.32 -13.65 -6.55
C LYS A 146 7.99 -12.71 -5.53
N VAL A 147 7.20 -11.87 -4.90
CA VAL A 147 7.54 -10.94 -3.84
C VAL A 147 7.29 -11.63 -2.51
N ALA A 148 8.37 -11.98 -1.82
CA ALA A 148 8.34 -12.80 -0.62
C ALA A 148 7.32 -12.28 0.42
N THR A 149 6.25 -13.08 0.59
CA THR A 149 5.45 -13.26 1.81
C THR A 149 5.19 -12.00 2.65
N LEU A 150 4.33 -11.11 2.16
CA LEU A 150 3.44 -10.36 3.05
C LEU A 150 2.56 -11.39 3.77
N GLY A 151 2.57 -11.39 5.10
CA GLY A 151 1.80 -12.30 5.93
C GLY A 151 0.38 -12.43 5.40
N SER A 152 0.06 -13.63 4.93
CA SER A 152 -1.30 -14.00 4.61
C SER A 152 -2.09 -14.05 5.92
N SER A 153 -2.65 -12.93 6.34
CA SER A 153 -4.03 -13.00 6.83
C SER A 153 -4.86 -13.30 5.59
N SER A 154 -4.99 -14.59 5.29
CA SER A 154 -6.15 -15.09 4.59
C SER A 154 -7.36 -14.67 5.42
N VAL A 155 -7.95 -13.53 5.08
CA VAL A 155 -9.29 -13.21 5.54
C VAL A 155 -10.23 -14.11 4.72
N PRO A 156 -11.01 -15.00 5.37
CA PRO A 156 -12.01 -15.82 4.68
C PRO A 156 -13.10 -14.97 4.04
#